data_AF-A0A934YA46-F1
#
_entry.id   AF-A0A934YA46-F1
#
_cell.length_a   1.000
_cell.length_b   1.000
_cell.length_c   1.000
_cell.angle_alpha   90.00
_cell.angle_beta   90.00
_cell.angle_gamma   90.00
#
_symmetry.space_group_name_H-M   'P 1'
#
loop_
_entity.id
_entity.type
_entity.pdbx_description
1 polymer ?
#
loop_
_entity_poly.entity_id
_entity_poly.type
_entity_poly.pdbx_seq_one_letter_code
_entity_poly.pdbx_strand_id
1 'polypeptide(L)'
;MSAQQVFVVKIPGYTGYAIPSQKGIEFDDLVGCTEWTNENITLQYNVRIEAKGDLGIRLMLSNDGNEPAFLSVKFGDRTRELKVPPTGGKAKFQMVDAGVFTADYPGFYSVWIKPISKSGLFYPGIMNVQMYAPFADKISFPSVAERNASTVNLTYISGQNEKINGMCVNTTVPNNYDYQGTRISAIANEVFKVGLANEESGKYLYVTWKNVKGYVKPTFQYSQFKNYSIDSSMEKMSRFIVPYNWAPDQVISLSLVHKVDSCTLAESWEARIYNEKKKKWNTIAVLSGGNTSGLVKDWYSAVANSDPNTGNVEHKAMFSSPVAWLSNGKKKKITQARFGHDMKGKVERKDYGAGVETDTFWLSTGGFSYSQATFGKIYETKSKVNSVIDERFSASF
;
A
#
# COMPACT_ATOMS: atom_id res chain seq x y z
N MET A 1 23.19 40.21 18.98
CA MET A 1 22.14 39.35 18.43
C MET A 1 22.77 38.47 17.37
N SER A 2 22.98 37.17 17.63
CA SER A 2 23.46 36.27 16.57
C SER A 2 22.32 36.08 15.56
N ALA A 3 22.59 36.30 14.28
CA ALA A 3 21.65 35.93 13.22
C ALA A 3 21.35 34.42 13.36
N GLN A 4 20.10 34.08 13.64
CA GLN A 4 19.69 32.68 13.74
C GLN A 4 19.77 32.08 12.33
N GLN A 5 20.53 31.00 12.17
CA GLN A 5 20.67 30.31 10.89
C GLN A 5 19.30 29.84 10.40
N VAL A 6 18.95 30.20 9.15
CA VAL A 6 17.69 29.78 8.51
C VAL A 6 18.02 28.68 7.52
N PHE A 7 17.37 27.53 7.67
CA PHE A 7 17.44 26.43 6.73
C PHE A 7 16.26 26.50 5.75
N VAL A 8 16.42 25.86 4.58
CA VAL A 8 15.35 25.73 3.59
C VAL A 8 15.28 24.28 3.14
N VAL A 9 14.10 23.70 3.25
CA VAL A 9 13.79 22.38 2.69
C VAL A 9 12.95 22.55 1.42
N LYS A 10 13.18 21.72 0.42
CA LYS A 10 12.48 21.76 -0.88
C LYS A 10 11.76 20.44 -1.10
N ILE A 11 10.44 20.46 -1.00
CA ILE A 11 9.56 19.31 -1.25
C ILE A 11 9.23 19.32 -2.75
N PRO A 12 9.68 18.32 -3.54
CA PRO A 12 9.48 18.33 -4.98
C PRO A 12 7.99 18.26 -5.36
N GLY A 13 7.61 18.95 -6.44
CA GLY A 13 6.24 19.01 -6.91
C GLY A 13 5.63 17.65 -7.23
N TYR A 14 6.44 16.70 -7.69
CA TYR A 14 6.03 15.34 -8.07
C TYR A 14 5.67 14.44 -6.88
N THR A 15 6.05 14.80 -5.65
CA THR A 15 5.76 13.98 -4.45
C THR A 15 4.36 14.25 -3.88
N GLY A 16 3.63 15.21 -4.45
CA GLY A 16 2.28 15.57 -4.02
C GLY A 16 1.24 14.54 -4.45
N TYR A 17 0.13 14.49 -3.71
CA TYR A 17 -1.04 13.67 -4.04
C TYR A 17 -2.16 14.54 -4.60
N ALA A 18 -2.78 14.11 -5.70
CA ALA A 18 -3.94 14.76 -6.29
C ALA A 18 -5.23 14.09 -5.78
N ILE A 19 -6.03 14.83 -5.01
CA ILE A 19 -7.24 14.34 -4.35
C ILE A 19 -8.46 15.01 -4.98
N PRO A 20 -9.53 14.27 -5.35
CA PRO A 20 -9.73 12.83 -5.14
C PRO A 20 -9.09 11.93 -6.21
N SER A 21 -8.55 12.51 -7.30
CA SER A 21 -7.98 11.76 -8.41
C SER A 21 -6.89 12.56 -9.14
N GLN A 22 -5.93 11.87 -9.76
CA GLN A 22 -4.91 12.47 -10.63
C GLN A 22 -5.46 12.87 -12.02
N LYS A 23 -6.72 12.56 -12.37
CA LYS A 23 -7.28 12.90 -13.68
C LYS A 23 -7.33 14.42 -13.90
N GLY A 24 -6.53 14.90 -14.84
CA GLY A 24 -6.41 16.33 -15.18
C GLY A 24 -5.23 17.03 -14.52
N ILE A 25 -4.17 16.29 -14.15
CA ILE A 25 -2.89 16.85 -13.69
C ILE A 25 -1.74 15.88 -13.99
N GLU A 26 -0.56 16.41 -14.30
CA GLU A 26 0.65 15.64 -14.56
C GLU A 26 1.67 15.83 -13.44
N PHE A 27 2.38 14.76 -13.11
CA PHE A 27 3.52 14.77 -12.19
C PHE A 27 4.75 14.25 -12.93
N ASP A 28 5.81 15.04 -12.90
CA ASP A 28 7.08 14.78 -13.59
C ASP A 28 8.25 15.09 -12.66
N ASP A 29 9.27 14.24 -12.69
CA ASP A 29 10.39 14.30 -11.75
C ASP A 29 11.29 15.55 -11.94
N LEU A 30 11.25 16.17 -13.11
CA LEU A 30 12.07 17.33 -13.46
C LEU A 30 11.33 18.64 -13.23
N VAL A 31 10.07 18.72 -13.66
CA VAL A 31 9.28 19.96 -13.64
C VAL A 31 8.22 20.02 -12.53
N GLY A 32 8.05 18.93 -11.78
CA GLY A 32 7.09 18.83 -10.68
C GLY A 32 5.68 18.57 -11.19
N CYS A 33 4.73 19.38 -10.75
CA CYS A 33 3.32 19.25 -11.09
C CYS A 33 2.95 20.23 -12.21
N THR A 34 2.46 19.76 -13.34
CA THR A 34 2.07 20.57 -14.50
C THR A 34 0.72 20.14 -15.06
N GLU A 35 0.25 20.86 -16.08
CA GLU A 35 -0.97 20.52 -16.83
C GLU A 35 -2.23 20.37 -15.97
N TRP A 36 -2.29 21.13 -14.88
CA TRP A 36 -3.41 21.07 -13.95
C TRP A 36 -4.64 21.73 -14.56
N THR A 37 -5.63 20.93 -14.97
CA THR A 37 -6.86 21.39 -15.63
C THR A 37 -8.11 21.25 -14.75
N ASN A 38 -8.11 20.27 -13.85
CA ASN A 38 -9.28 19.90 -13.04
C ASN A 38 -9.35 20.70 -11.74
N GLU A 39 -10.38 21.57 -11.63
CA GLU A 39 -10.61 22.45 -10.48
C GLU A 39 -10.98 21.72 -9.18
N ASN A 40 -11.45 20.47 -9.29
CA ASN A 40 -11.84 19.67 -8.13
C ASN A 40 -10.64 19.00 -7.46
N ILE A 41 -9.46 19.05 -8.08
CA ILE A 41 -8.24 18.52 -7.47
C ILE A 41 -7.81 19.46 -6.35
N THR A 42 -7.44 18.87 -5.22
CA THR A 42 -6.63 19.51 -4.18
C THR A 42 -5.34 18.73 -4.06
N LEU A 43 -4.21 19.43 -4.07
CA LEU A 43 -2.89 18.83 -3.90
C LEU A 43 -2.53 18.75 -2.42
N GLN A 44 -1.95 17.63 -2.01
CA GLN A 44 -1.48 17.38 -0.65
C GLN A 44 0.00 17.03 -0.67
N TYR A 45 0.82 17.82 0.02
CA TYR A 45 2.24 17.55 0.25
C TYR A 45 2.47 17.25 1.72
N ASN A 46 2.93 16.05 2.04
CA ASN A 46 3.07 15.57 3.41
C ASN A 46 4.50 15.69 3.92
N VAL A 47 4.64 16.15 5.16
CA VAL A 47 5.92 16.30 5.86
C VAL A 47 5.81 15.80 7.28
N ARG A 48 6.93 15.37 7.86
CA ARG A 48 7.10 15.20 9.30
C ARG A 48 8.05 16.26 9.82
N ILE A 49 7.60 16.99 10.83
CA ILE A 49 8.33 18.08 11.47
C ILE A 49 8.68 17.66 12.90
N GLU A 50 9.95 17.68 13.27
CA GLU A 50 10.40 17.25 14.60
C GLU A 50 10.48 18.38 15.64
N ALA A 51 10.20 19.63 15.24
CA ALA A 51 10.24 20.80 16.10
C ALA A 51 9.01 21.70 15.87
N LYS A 52 8.47 22.25 16.97
CA LYS A 52 7.45 23.29 16.89
C LYS A 52 8.07 24.64 16.56
N GLY A 53 7.29 25.53 15.96
CA GLY A 53 7.67 26.92 15.73
C GLY A 53 7.11 27.49 14.43
N ASP A 54 7.40 28.76 14.20
CA ASP A 54 7.02 29.44 12.97
C ASP A 54 7.93 29.02 11.81
N LEU A 55 7.31 28.87 10.65
CA LEU A 55 7.98 28.53 9.39
C LEU A 55 7.35 29.31 8.24
N GLY A 56 8.17 29.81 7.33
CA GLY A 56 7.68 30.39 6.10
C GLY A 56 7.46 29.32 5.04
N ILE A 57 6.40 29.48 4.24
CA ILE A 57 6.12 28.65 3.08
C ILE A 57 6.22 29.52 1.82
N ARG A 58 6.94 29.04 0.81
CA ARG A 58 6.96 29.65 -0.53
C ARG A 58 6.97 28.56 -1.59
N LEU A 59 6.44 28.85 -2.77
CA LEU A 59 6.25 27.86 -3.82
C LEU A 59 6.92 28.33 -5.12
N MET A 60 7.55 27.40 -5.84
CA MET A 60 7.99 27.64 -7.21
C MET A 60 6.85 27.30 -8.16
N LEU A 61 6.14 28.33 -8.65
CA LEU A 61 4.89 28.19 -9.38
C LEU A 61 5.00 28.65 -10.83
N SER A 62 4.29 27.97 -11.74
CA SER A 62 4.09 28.42 -13.11
C SER A 62 2.70 29.02 -13.31
N ASN A 63 2.53 29.88 -14.31
CA ASN A 63 1.25 30.39 -14.77
C ASN A 63 1.37 30.69 -16.27
N ASP A 64 0.66 29.93 -17.08
CA ASP A 64 0.72 30.00 -18.54
C ASP A 64 -0.19 31.09 -19.14
N GLY A 65 -1.01 31.75 -18.32
CA GLY A 65 -1.84 32.88 -18.73
C GLY A 65 -1.10 34.22 -18.75
N ASN A 66 -1.78 35.24 -19.26
CA ASN A 66 -1.27 36.62 -19.34
C ASN A 66 -1.67 37.50 -18.14
N GLU A 67 -2.55 37.00 -17.27
CA GLU A 67 -3.01 37.67 -16.05
C GLU A 67 -2.64 36.86 -14.80
N PRO A 68 -2.66 37.45 -13.59
CA PRO A 68 -2.48 36.70 -12.36
C PRO A 68 -3.53 35.59 -12.17
N ALA A 69 -3.07 34.43 -11.69
CA ALA A 69 -3.91 33.31 -11.25
C ALA A 69 -3.88 33.19 -9.72
N PHE A 70 -4.77 32.41 -9.12
CA PHE A 70 -4.90 32.33 -7.67
C PHE A 70 -4.98 30.89 -7.17
N LEU A 71 -4.24 30.62 -6.08
CA LEU A 71 -4.27 29.36 -5.34
C LEU A 71 -4.62 29.62 -3.87
N SER A 72 -5.24 28.64 -3.21
CA SER A 72 -5.37 28.59 -1.76
C SER A 72 -4.31 27.64 -1.20
N VAL A 73 -3.53 28.09 -0.22
CA VAL A 73 -2.55 27.28 0.50
C VAL A 73 -2.96 27.18 1.97
N LYS A 74 -3.18 25.96 2.45
CA LYS A 74 -3.50 25.65 3.84
C LYS A 74 -2.39 24.82 4.48
N PHE A 75 -2.02 25.19 5.70
CA PHE A 75 -1.10 24.44 6.56
C PHE A 75 -1.53 24.61 8.02
N GLY A 76 -1.68 23.49 8.73
CA GLY A 76 -2.34 23.47 10.04
C GLY A 76 -3.74 24.09 9.93
N ASP A 77 -4.05 25.03 10.83
CA ASP A 77 -5.34 25.72 10.87
C ASP A 77 -5.39 26.99 10.01
N ARG A 78 -4.26 27.40 9.40
CA ARG A 78 -4.18 28.64 8.61
C ARG A 78 -4.33 28.35 7.12
N THR A 79 -5.13 29.19 6.46
CA THR A 79 -5.30 29.22 5.00
C THR A 79 -4.94 30.60 4.48
N ARG A 80 -4.24 30.67 3.36
CA ARG A 80 -3.87 31.92 2.68
C ARG A 80 -4.12 31.81 1.19
N GLU A 81 -4.55 32.90 0.58
CA GLU A 81 -4.63 33.04 -0.87
C GLU A 81 -3.26 33.48 -1.41
N LEU A 82 -2.84 32.87 -2.52
CA LEU A 82 -1.62 33.19 -3.25
C LEU A 82 -1.96 33.73 -4.62
N LYS A 83 -1.50 34.95 -4.90
CA LYS A 83 -1.50 35.53 -6.23
C LYS A 83 -0.27 35.05 -7.00
N VAL A 84 -0.49 34.38 -8.13
CA VAL A 84 0.54 33.82 -9.00
C VAL A 84 0.67 34.69 -10.26
N PRO A 85 1.74 35.48 -10.42
CA PRO A 85 1.91 36.28 -11.62
C PRO A 85 2.09 35.41 -12.88
N PRO A 86 1.85 35.94 -14.09
CA PRO A 86 2.23 35.29 -15.34
C PRO A 86 3.70 34.86 -15.35
N THR A 87 3.99 33.66 -15.83
CA THR A 87 5.37 33.20 -16.05
C THR A 87 5.70 32.95 -17.51
N GLY A 88 4.71 33.05 -18.40
CA GLY A 88 4.88 32.89 -19.85
C GLY A 88 5.10 31.44 -20.29
N GLY A 89 4.61 30.46 -19.51
CA GLY A 89 4.54 29.06 -19.91
C GLY A 89 4.32 28.07 -18.76
N LYS A 90 3.75 26.91 -19.08
CA LYS A 90 3.39 25.85 -18.11
C LYS A 90 4.57 25.28 -17.30
N ALA A 91 5.79 25.38 -17.83
CA ALA A 91 7.03 24.91 -17.19
C ALA A 91 8.05 26.04 -16.95
N LYS A 92 7.59 27.29 -16.88
CA LYS A 92 8.40 28.43 -16.43
C LYS A 92 7.95 28.80 -15.03
N PHE A 93 8.87 28.78 -14.07
CA PHE A 93 8.54 28.90 -12.66
C PHE A 93 9.10 30.17 -12.04
N GLN A 94 8.35 30.76 -11.12
CA GLN A 94 8.81 31.83 -10.25
C GLN A 94 8.45 31.55 -8.81
N MET A 95 9.21 32.13 -7.89
CA MET A 95 8.99 31.96 -6.46
C MET A 95 7.87 32.89 -5.99
N VAL A 96 6.87 32.34 -5.30
CA VAL A 96 5.75 33.08 -4.70
C VAL A 96 5.71 32.77 -3.20
N ASP A 97 5.74 33.79 -2.36
CA ASP A 97 5.70 33.64 -0.92
C ASP A 97 4.25 33.45 -0.44
N ALA A 98 3.99 32.35 0.26
CA ALA A 98 2.71 32.10 0.93
C ALA A 98 2.67 32.80 2.30
N GLY A 99 3.80 33.20 2.85
CA GLY A 99 3.97 33.83 4.15
C GLY A 99 4.25 32.83 5.28
N VAL A 100 4.09 33.32 6.51
CA VAL A 100 4.43 32.58 7.73
C VAL A 100 3.25 31.77 8.27
N PHE A 101 3.54 30.51 8.57
CA PHE A 101 2.69 29.52 9.21
C PHE A 101 3.34 29.03 10.51
N THR A 102 2.62 28.23 11.28
CA THR A 102 3.08 27.71 12.57
C THR A 102 2.91 26.20 12.59
N ALA A 103 3.96 25.48 12.99
CA ALA A 103 3.88 24.08 13.39
C ALA A 103 3.72 24.03 14.92
N ASP A 104 2.50 23.74 15.40
CA ASP A 104 2.17 23.81 16.83
C ASP A 104 2.80 22.67 17.66
N TYR A 105 3.08 21.52 17.04
CA TYR A 105 3.61 20.33 17.69
C TYR A 105 4.52 19.52 16.75
N PRO A 106 5.49 18.74 17.27
CA PRO A 106 6.18 17.74 16.46
C PRO A 106 5.20 16.69 15.92
N GLY A 107 5.18 16.48 14.62
CA GLY A 107 4.09 15.73 14.00
C GLY A 107 4.17 15.63 12.48
N PHE A 108 3.19 14.94 11.93
CA PHE A 108 2.91 14.97 10.50
C PHE A 108 2.01 16.17 10.19
N TYR A 109 2.37 16.88 9.13
CA TYR A 109 1.62 18.00 8.58
C TYR A 109 1.44 17.78 7.09
N SER A 110 0.43 18.45 6.53
CA SER A 110 0.23 18.54 5.09
C SER A 110 0.14 20.01 4.67
N VAL A 111 0.77 20.34 3.55
CA VAL A 111 0.46 21.54 2.78
C VAL A 111 -0.63 21.16 1.79
N TRP A 112 -1.80 21.78 1.95
CA TRP A 112 -2.94 21.60 1.06
C TRP A 112 -3.01 22.77 0.08
N ILE A 113 -3.11 22.47 -1.21
CA ILE A 113 -3.12 23.49 -2.26
C ILE A 113 -4.35 23.26 -3.14
N LYS A 114 -5.24 24.24 -3.17
CA LYS A 114 -6.49 24.20 -3.94
C LYS A 114 -6.45 25.30 -5.02
N PRO A 115 -6.92 25.04 -6.25
CA PRO A 115 -7.01 26.07 -7.26
C PRO A 115 -8.17 27.00 -6.92
N ILE A 116 -7.98 28.31 -7.13
CA ILE A 116 -9.05 29.32 -7.01
C ILE A 116 -9.41 29.81 -8.41
N SER A 117 -8.41 30.18 -9.21
CA SER A 117 -8.60 30.61 -10.58
C SER A 117 -7.36 30.37 -11.43
N LYS A 118 -7.58 30.31 -12.75
CA LYS A 118 -6.53 30.29 -13.77
C LYS A 118 -6.80 31.37 -14.79
N SER A 119 -5.74 31.89 -15.40
CA SER A 119 -5.81 32.87 -16.49
C SER A 119 -5.33 32.30 -17.83
N GLY A 120 -4.71 31.12 -17.83
CA GLY A 120 -4.28 30.37 -19.01
C GLY A 120 -5.07 29.08 -19.21
N LEU A 121 -4.46 28.10 -19.89
CA LEU A 121 -5.06 26.77 -20.07
C LEU A 121 -5.05 25.98 -18.76
N PHE A 122 -4.02 26.19 -17.95
CA PHE A 122 -3.76 25.42 -16.74
C PHE A 122 -3.88 26.27 -15.48
N TYR A 123 -4.28 25.64 -14.39
CA TYR A 123 -4.01 26.15 -13.05
C TYR A 123 -2.50 26.16 -12.80
N PRO A 124 -2.03 27.03 -11.89
CA PRO A 124 -0.61 27.14 -11.63
C PRO A 124 0.08 25.81 -11.31
N GLY A 125 1.11 25.46 -12.08
CA GLY A 125 1.94 24.28 -11.82
C GLY A 125 2.86 24.52 -10.63
N ILE A 126 3.38 23.44 -10.04
CA ILE A 126 4.17 23.48 -8.80
C ILE A 126 5.46 22.69 -9.00
N MET A 127 6.60 23.37 -9.11
CA MET A 127 7.89 22.70 -9.20
C MET A 127 8.36 22.18 -7.83
N ASN A 128 8.16 22.96 -6.77
CA ASN A 128 8.41 22.55 -5.39
C ASN A 128 7.71 23.48 -4.39
N VAL A 129 7.41 22.91 -3.22
CA VAL A 129 7.02 23.63 -2.01
C VAL A 129 8.25 23.79 -1.13
N GLN A 130 8.59 25.01 -0.73
CA GLN A 130 9.74 25.28 0.13
C GLN A 130 9.27 25.71 1.51
N MET A 131 9.82 25.09 2.55
CA MET A 131 9.64 25.53 3.93
C MET A 131 10.97 26.09 4.44
N TYR A 132 10.92 27.27 5.06
CA TYR A 132 12.12 27.92 5.61
C TYR A 132 11.92 28.30 7.08
N ALA A 133 12.85 27.84 7.92
CA ALA A 133 12.82 28.01 9.36
C ALA A 133 14.19 27.67 9.97
N PRO A 134 14.48 28.10 11.21
CA PRO A 134 15.66 27.63 11.95
C PRO A 134 15.71 26.12 12.22
N PHE A 135 14.60 25.41 12.01
CA PHE A 135 14.47 23.96 12.19
C PHE A 135 14.11 23.22 10.88
N ALA A 136 14.22 23.86 9.71
CA ALA A 136 13.82 23.23 8.45
C ALA A 136 14.71 22.01 8.07
N ASP A 137 15.91 21.91 8.64
CA ASP A 137 16.78 20.73 8.61
C ASP A 137 16.19 19.51 9.34
N LYS A 138 15.18 19.72 10.19
CA LYS A 138 14.43 18.69 10.92
C LYS A 138 13.05 18.40 10.30
N ILE A 139 12.86 18.78 9.04
CA ILE A 139 11.67 18.46 8.25
C ILE A 139 12.02 17.33 7.30
N SER A 140 11.31 16.22 7.42
CA SER A 140 11.44 15.05 6.55
C SER A 140 10.19 14.90 5.67
N PHE A 141 10.37 14.39 4.47
CA PHE A 141 9.33 14.27 3.44
C PHE A 141 9.76 13.17 2.45
N PRO A 142 8.82 12.55 1.71
CA PRO A 142 9.17 11.64 0.63
C PRO A 142 10.04 12.32 -0.41
N SER A 143 11.14 11.69 -0.81
CA SER A 143 12.12 12.29 -1.73
C SER A 143 12.10 11.70 -3.14
N VAL A 144 11.30 10.65 -3.35
CA VAL A 144 11.22 9.89 -4.60
C VAL A 144 9.86 10.04 -5.28
N ALA A 145 9.85 9.83 -6.60
CA ALA A 145 8.64 9.88 -7.43
C ALA A 145 7.61 8.79 -7.07
N GLU A 146 8.07 7.65 -6.55
CA GLU A 146 7.22 6.52 -6.22
C GLU A 146 6.40 6.79 -4.95
N ARG A 147 5.23 7.40 -5.14
CA ARG A 147 4.31 7.80 -4.06
C ARG A 147 3.62 6.65 -3.33
N ASN A 148 3.79 5.39 -3.77
CA ASN A 148 3.21 4.25 -3.07
C ASN A 148 3.74 4.16 -1.63
N ALA A 149 2.88 3.75 -0.69
CA ALA A 149 3.34 3.36 0.63
C ALA A 149 4.21 2.08 0.58
N SER A 150 4.89 1.76 1.68
CA SER A 150 5.69 0.52 1.78
C SER A 150 4.81 -0.73 1.69
N THR A 151 5.37 -1.85 1.23
CA THR A 151 4.75 -3.17 1.47
C THR A 151 5.15 -3.69 2.84
N VAL A 152 4.16 -4.16 3.61
CA VAL A 152 4.35 -4.73 4.95
C VAL A 152 3.86 -6.17 5.02
N ASN A 153 4.46 -6.98 5.89
CA ASN A 153 4.11 -8.38 6.02
C ASN A 153 4.22 -8.91 7.46
N LEU A 154 3.52 -10.02 7.69
CA LEU A 154 3.56 -10.86 8.88
C LEU A 154 3.95 -12.28 8.49
N THR A 155 5.21 -12.65 8.73
CA THR A 155 5.68 -14.02 8.52
C THR A 155 5.23 -14.91 9.67
N TYR A 156 4.47 -15.96 9.36
CA TYR A 156 3.93 -16.92 10.31
C TYR A 156 5.01 -17.84 10.86
N ILE A 157 5.04 -18.01 12.18
CA ILE A 157 6.00 -18.87 12.87
C ILE A 157 5.31 -20.19 13.22
N SER A 158 5.58 -21.24 12.45
CA SER A 158 5.10 -22.59 12.72
C SER A 158 5.90 -23.29 13.81
N GLY A 159 7.23 -23.15 13.83
CA GLY A 159 8.13 -23.84 14.76
C GLY A 159 9.37 -24.34 14.03
N GLN A 160 10.37 -24.81 14.77
CA GLN A 160 11.60 -25.31 14.16
C GLN A 160 11.33 -26.58 13.34
N ASN A 161 11.85 -26.62 12.11
CA ASN A 161 11.81 -27.77 11.19
C ASN A 161 10.40 -28.22 10.76
N GLU A 162 9.35 -27.44 11.02
CA GLU A 162 8.00 -27.75 10.55
C GLU A 162 7.79 -27.26 9.11
N LYS A 163 7.78 -28.19 8.15
CA LYS A 163 7.43 -27.88 6.75
C LYS A 163 5.91 -27.74 6.60
N ILE A 164 5.47 -26.57 6.14
CA ILE A 164 4.07 -26.25 5.83
C ILE A 164 3.81 -26.60 4.35
N ASN A 165 2.80 -27.43 4.09
CA ASN A 165 2.32 -27.77 2.75
C ASN A 165 1.08 -26.96 2.34
N GLY A 166 0.44 -26.26 3.28
CA GLY A 166 -0.61 -25.32 2.94
C GLY A 166 -1.01 -24.48 4.13
N MET A 167 -1.79 -23.45 3.87
CA MET A 167 -2.29 -22.57 4.92
C MET A 167 -3.69 -22.08 4.60
N CYS A 168 -4.43 -21.75 5.65
CA CYS A 168 -5.70 -21.07 5.58
C CYS A 168 -5.72 -19.84 6.47
N VAL A 169 -6.29 -18.74 5.99
CA VAL A 169 -6.36 -17.46 6.71
C VAL A 169 -7.70 -16.80 6.40
N ASN A 170 -8.33 -16.23 7.43
CA ASN A 170 -9.44 -15.30 7.26
C ASN A 170 -8.89 -13.89 7.14
N THR A 171 -9.28 -13.16 6.10
CA THR A 171 -8.90 -11.76 5.91
C THR A 171 -10.12 -10.86 5.88
N THR A 172 -9.99 -9.64 6.42
CA THR A 172 -11.03 -8.60 6.37
C THR A 172 -10.38 -7.24 6.10
N VAL A 173 -11.04 -6.41 5.27
CA VAL A 173 -10.66 -5.01 5.06
C VAL A 173 -11.66 -4.14 5.81
N PRO A 174 -11.25 -3.41 6.85
CA PRO A 174 -12.22 -2.60 7.58
C PRO A 174 -12.71 -1.42 6.74
N ASN A 175 -13.96 -0.99 6.94
CA ASN A 175 -14.64 -0.04 6.06
C ASN A 175 -13.89 1.25 5.74
N ASN A 176 -13.19 1.82 6.71
CA ASN A 176 -12.47 3.09 6.53
C ASN A 176 -11.08 2.93 5.91
N TYR A 177 -10.71 1.74 5.46
CA TYR A 177 -9.38 1.43 4.92
C TYR A 177 -9.40 0.72 3.57
N ASP A 178 -10.58 0.46 3.00
CA ASP A 178 -10.75 -0.17 1.68
C ASP A 178 -10.66 0.87 0.54
N TYR A 179 -9.56 1.59 0.49
CA TYR A 179 -9.29 2.56 -0.58
C TYR A 179 -8.82 1.87 -1.86
N GLN A 180 -9.04 2.50 -3.01
CA GLN A 180 -8.38 2.08 -4.25
C GLN A 180 -6.86 2.03 -4.04
N GLY A 181 -6.20 1.03 -4.60
CA GLY A 181 -4.80 0.70 -4.33
C GLY A 181 -4.59 -0.26 -3.16
N THR A 182 -5.62 -0.65 -2.40
CA THR A 182 -5.47 -1.65 -1.33
C THR A 182 -5.24 -3.04 -1.92
N ARG A 183 -4.03 -3.59 -1.77
CA ARG A 183 -3.71 -4.96 -2.19
C ARG A 183 -3.30 -5.80 -0.99
N ILE A 184 -4.03 -6.89 -0.78
CA ILE A 184 -3.86 -7.79 0.36
C ILE A 184 -3.41 -9.14 -0.16
N SER A 185 -2.29 -9.65 0.33
CA SER A 185 -1.95 -11.06 0.21
C SER A 185 -2.38 -11.73 1.50
N ALA A 186 -3.53 -12.41 1.48
CA ALA A 186 -4.00 -13.15 2.65
C ALA A 186 -3.05 -14.29 2.96
N ILE A 187 -2.53 -14.96 1.92
CA ILE A 187 -1.52 -16.01 2.06
C ILE A 187 -0.49 -15.82 0.95
N ALA A 188 0.78 -15.83 1.33
CA ALA A 188 1.91 -15.75 0.43
C ALA A 188 3.08 -16.61 0.92
N ASN A 189 3.93 -16.98 -0.02
CA ASN A 189 5.27 -17.52 0.19
C ASN A 189 6.20 -16.99 -0.92
N GLU A 190 7.41 -17.50 -1.04
CA GLU A 190 8.39 -17.02 -2.04
C GLU A 190 7.92 -17.12 -3.51
N VAL A 191 6.99 -18.03 -3.80
CA VAL A 191 6.57 -18.36 -5.16
C VAL A 191 5.14 -17.92 -5.42
N PHE A 192 4.22 -18.20 -4.50
CA PHE A 192 2.79 -18.06 -4.68
C PHE A 192 2.18 -17.03 -3.73
N LYS A 193 1.14 -16.33 -4.20
CA LYS A 193 0.28 -15.50 -3.35
C LYS A 193 -1.17 -15.68 -3.75
N VAL A 194 -2.06 -15.68 -2.76
CA VAL A 194 -3.51 -15.59 -2.95
C VAL A 194 -4.05 -14.46 -2.08
N GLY A 195 -4.96 -13.66 -2.64
CA GLY A 195 -5.43 -12.47 -1.95
C GLY A 195 -6.51 -11.70 -2.69
N LEU A 196 -6.67 -10.44 -2.26
CA LEU A 196 -7.71 -9.51 -2.68
C LEU A 196 -7.06 -8.20 -3.11
N ALA A 197 -7.60 -7.51 -4.11
CA ALA A 197 -7.12 -6.18 -4.48
C ALA A 197 -8.26 -5.27 -4.95
N ASN A 198 -8.25 -4.04 -4.45
CA ASN A 198 -9.15 -2.96 -4.84
C ASN A 198 -8.32 -1.99 -5.66
N GLU A 199 -8.46 -2.01 -6.97
CA GLU A 199 -7.65 -1.20 -7.90
C GLU A 199 -8.58 -0.47 -8.88
N GLU A 200 -8.02 0.32 -9.80
CA GLU A 200 -8.84 1.08 -10.77
C GLU A 200 -9.78 0.17 -11.60
N SER A 201 -9.37 -1.08 -11.85
CA SER A 201 -10.20 -2.10 -12.53
C SER A 201 -11.34 -2.66 -11.65
N GLY A 202 -11.45 -2.23 -10.40
CA GLY A 202 -12.40 -2.72 -9.40
C GLY A 202 -11.80 -3.72 -8.42
N LYS A 203 -12.71 -4.36 -7.66
CA LYS A 203 -12.40 -5.34 -6.60
C LYS A 203 -12.31 -6.76 -7.16
N TYR A 204 -11.23 -7.47 -6.86
CA TYR A 204 -10.99 -8.82 -7.36
C TYR A 204 -10.23 -9.74 -6.39
N LEU A 205 -10.41 -11.06 -6.56
CA LEU A 205 -9.50 -12.09 -6.04
C LEU A 205 -8.33 -12.26 -7.00
N TYR A 206 -7.16 -12.58 -6.47
CA TYR A 206 -6.03 -12.94 -7.32
C TYR A 206 -5.23 -14.12 -6.80
N VAL A 207 -4.55 -14.78 -7.74
CA VAL A 207 -3.47 -15.72 -7.48
C VAL A 207 -2.26 -15.30 -8.31
N THR A 208 -1.12 -15.06 -7.67
CA THR A 208 0.14 -14.78 -8.39
C THR A 208 1.12 -15.92 -8.22
N TRP A 209 1.92 -16.19 -9.25
CA TRP A 209 3.06 -17.07 -9.16
C TRP A 209 4.29 -16.46 -9.83
N LYS A 210 5.44 -16.60 -9.18
CA LYS A 210 6.71 -16.06 -9.63
C LYS A 210 7.37 -16.98 -10.64
N ASN A 211 8.00 -16.39 -11.66
CA ASN A 211 8.90 -17.08 -12.58
C ASN A 211 10.29 -17.08 -11.94
N VAL A 212 10.68 -18.19 -11.32
CA VAL A 212 11.97 -18.32 -10.65
C VAL A 212 13.00 -18.84 -11.65
N LYS A 213 14.09 -18.08 -11.85
CA LYS A 213 15.18 -18.48 -12.75
C LYS A 213 15.74 -19.85 -12.35
N GLY A 214 15.86 -20.76 -13.30
CA GLY A 214 16.34 -22.13 -13.07
C GLY A 214 15.26 -23.12 -12.65
N TYR A 215 14.02 -22.67 -12.47
CA TYR A 215 12.86 -23.52 -12.19
C TYR A 215 11.89 -23.49 -13.35
N VAL A 216 11.14 -24.58 -13.51
CA VAL A 216 10.05 -24.62 -14.48
C VAL A 216 9.00 -23.60 -14.04
N LYS A 217 8.37 -22.90 -14.99
CA LYS A 217 7.30 -21.95 -14.67
C LYS A 217 6.02 -22.72 -14.33
N PRO A 218 5.36 -22.46 -13.19
CA PRO A 218 4.03 -23.00 -12.93
C PRO A 218 3.03 -22.55 -14.01
N THR A 219 2.10 -23.43 -14.37
CA THR A 219 1.08 -23.17 -15.40
C THR A 219 -0.32 -23.23 -14.83
N PHE A 220 -1.20 -22.34 -15.27
CA PHE A 220 -2.61 -22.39 -14.91
C PHE A 220 -3.27 -23.63 -15.52
N GLN A 221 -4.08 -24.32 -14.72
CA GLN A 221 -4.79 -25.54 -15.15
C GLN A 221 -6.30 -25.40 -15.06
N TYR A 222 -6.82 -24.83 -13.97
CA TYR A 222 -8.24 -24.90 -13.69
C TYR A 222 -8.74 -23.79 -12.78
N SER A 223 -9.99 -23.37 -12.99
CA SER A 223 -10.76 -22.52 -12.08
C SER A 223 -12.23 -22.94 -12.09
N GLN A 224 -12.91 -22.86 -10.94
CA GLN A 224 -14.37 -22.95 -10.88
C GLN A 224 -15.05 -21.65 -11.32
N PHE A 225 -14.33 -20.52 -11.32
CA PHE A 225 -14.83 -19.25 -11.81
C PHE A 225 -14.75 -19.22 -13.33
N LYS A 226 -15.83 -18.73 -13.96
CA LYS A 226 -15.91 -18.62 -15.42
C LYS A 226 -15.43 -17.28 -15.95
N ASN A 227 -15.59 -16.22 -15.16
CA ASN A 227 -15.10 -14.89 -15.48
C ASN A 227 -13.75 -14.68 -14.78
N TYR A 228 -12.67 -14.79 -15.55
CA TYR A 228 -11.31 -14.56 -15.06
C TYR A 228 -10.41 -14.05 -16.20
N SER A 229 -9.28 -13.47 -15.83
CA SER A 229 -8.19 -13.14 -16.75
C SER A 229 -6.85 -13.58 -16.18
N ILE A 230 -5.85 -13.74 -17.06
CA ILE A 230 -4.46 -14.01 -16.68
C ILE A 230 -3.59 -12.91 -17.26
N ASP A 231 -3.02 -12.09 -16.39
CA ASP A 231 -1.99 -11.13 -16.74
C ASP A 231 -0.62 -11.80 -16.65
N SER A 232 0.11 -11.82 -17.76
CA SER A 232 1.50 -12.28 -17.84
C SER A 232 2.42 -11.23 -18.45
N SER A 233 2.01 -9.96 -18.43
CA SER A 233 2.82 -8.83 -18.92
C SER A 233 4.08 -8.61 -18.10
N MET A 234 4.05 -8.97 -16.80
CA MET A 234 5.22 -8.92 -15.94
C MET A 234 6.13 -10.15 -16.19
N GLU A 235 7.32 -9.93 -16.75
CA GLU A 235 8.27 -11.01 -17.07
C GLU A 235 8.53 -11.97 -15.90
N LYS A 236 8.55 -11.45 -14.66
CA LYS A 236 8.90 -12.19 -13.45
C LYS A 236 7.69 -12.80 -12.70
N MET A 237 6.47 -12.54 -13.13
CA MET A 237 5.26 -12.96 -12.39
C MET A 237 4.05 -13.06 -13.31
N SER A 238 3.26 -14.11 -13.16
CA SER A 238 1.91 -14.15 -13.73
C SER A 238 0.86 -13.95 -12.64
N ARG A 239 -0.28 -13.35 -12.99
CA ARG A 239 -1.41 -13.08 -12.09
C ARG A 239 -2.72 -13.54 -12.71
N PHE A 240 -3.38 -14.47 -12.04
CA PHE A 240 -4.76 -14.86 -12.30
C PHE A 240 -5.70 -13.94 -11.51
N ILE A 241 -6.74 -13.41 -12.16
CA ILE A 241 -7.64 -12.39 -11.61
C ILE A 241 -9.09 -12.84 -11.79
N VAL A 242 -9.89 -12.72 -10.72
CA VAL A 242 -11.34 -13.00 -10.73
C VAL A 242 -12.07 -11.79 -10.14
N PRO A 243 -12.96 -11.12 -10.90
CA PRO A 243 -13.80 -10.08 -10.33
C PRO A 243 -14.58 -10.58 -9.12
N TYR A 244 -14.47 -9.87 -8.00
CA TYR A 244 -15.09 -10.26 -6.74
C TYR A 244 -15.34 -9.02 -5.90
N ASN A 245 -16.59 -8.54 -5.93
CA ASN A 245 -16.99 -7.32 -5.25
C ASN A 245 -17.32 -7.61 -3.78
N TRP A 246 -16.32 -7.61 -2.91
CA TRP A 246 -16.55 -7.77 -1.47
C TRP A 246 -17.10 -6.49 -0.83
N ALA A 247 -17.91 -6.68 0.19
CA ALA A 247 -18.34 -5.60 1.07
C ALA A 247 -17.24 -5.28 2.09
N PRO A 248 -17.07 -4.01 2.49
CA PRO A 248 -16.36 -3.66 3.71
C PRO A 248 -16.69 -4.55 4.91
N ASP A 249 -15.70 -4.82 5.76
CA ASP A 249 -15.81 -5.68 6.96
C ASP A 249 -16.19 -7.15 6.67
N GLN A 250 -16.38 -7.53 5.40
CA GLN A 250 -16.65 -8.91 5.03
C GLN A 250 -15.44 -9.80 5.34
N VAL A 251 -15.68 -10.86 6.11
CA VAL A 251 -14.69 -11.93 6.32
C VAL A 251 -14.57 -12.78 5.06
N ILE A 252 -13.36 -12.90 4.54
CA ILE A 252 -13.03 -13.74 3.39
C ILE A 252 -12.01 -14.78 3.81
N SER A 253 -12.40 -16.05 3.77
CA SER A 253 -11.51 -17.18 4.08
C SER A 253 -10.84 -17.68 2.81
N LEU A 254 -9.51 -17.64 2.80
CA LEU A 254 -8.69 -18.11 1.68
C LEU A 254 -7.79 -19.26 2.13
N SER A 255 -7.54 -20.20 1.24
CA SER A 255 -6.55 -21.25 1.45
C SER A 255 -5.62 -21.39 0.25
N LEU A 256 -4.37 -21.77 0.51
CA LEU A 256 -3.40 -22.18 -0.51
C LEU A 256 -2.78 -23.51 -0.09
N VAL A 257 -2.88 -24.52 -0.93
CA VAL A 257 -2.44 -25.89 -0.59
C VAL A 257 -1.60 -26.48 -1.72
N HIS A 258 -0.46 -27.03 -1.35
CA HIS A 258 0.35 -27.90 -2.20
C HIS A 258 -0.21 -29.32 -2.20
N LYS A 259 -0.37 -29.88 -3.39
CA LYS A 259 -0.81 -31.25 -3.63
C LYS A 259 0.22 -31.98 -4.46
N VAL A 260 0.41 -33.24 -4.12
CA VAL A 260 1.17 -34.19 -4.93
C VAL A 260 0.23 -35.31 -5.30
N ASP A 261 0.08 -35.55 -6.61
CA ASP A 261 -0.69 -36.68 -7.12
C ASP A 261 0.03 -37.99 -6.75
N SER A 262 -0.66 -38.91 -6.08
CA SER A 262 -0.04 -40.14 -5.56
C SER A 262 0.40 -41.11 -6.65
N CYS A 263 -0.17 -41.03 -7.85
CA CYS A 263 0.09 -41.95 -8.95
C CYS A 263 1.18 -41.43 -9.89
N THR A 264 1.13 -40.14 -10.21
CA THR A 264 2.00 -39.47 -11.19
C THR A 264 3.11 -38.66 -10.54
N LEU A 265 3.04 -38.43 -9.22
CA LEU A 265 3.90 -37.51 -8.48
C LEU A 265 3.85 -36.06 -8.98
N ALA A 266 2.84 -35.72 -9.78
CA ALA A 266 2.66 -34.37 -10.30
C ALA A 266 2.32 -33.40 -9.15
N GLU A 267 3.08 -32.30 -9.07
CA GLU A 267 2.86 -31.24 -8.11
C GLU A 267 1.85 -30.21 -8.62
N SER A 268 0.95 -29.77 -7.74
CA SER A 268 0.04 -28.66 -8.00
C SER A 268 -0.22 -27.80 -6.76
N TRP A 269 -0.58 -26.55 -7.00
CA TRP A 269 -0.95 -25.57 -5.99
C TRP A 269 -2.39 -25.14 -6.23
N GLU A 270 -3.22 -25.29 -5.20
CA GLU A 270 -4.62 -24.95 -5.27
C GLU A 270 -4.94 -23.79 -4.32
N ALA A 271 -5.40 -22.68 -4.90
CA ALA A 271 -5.96 -21.55 -4.19
C ALA A 271 -7.49 -21.69 -4.12
N ARG A 272 -8.08 -21.47 -2.94
CA ARG A 272 -9.52 -21.60 -2.70
C ARG A 272 -10.08 -20.45 -1.89
N ILE A 273 -11.38 -20.22 -2.04
CA ILE A 273 -12.19 -19.32 -1.23
C ILE A 273 -13.33 -20.11 -0.60
N TYR A 274 -13.62 -19.85 0.68
CA TYR A 274 -14.76 -20.46 1.34
C TYR A 274 -16.06 -19.73 0.99
N ASN A 275 -17.07 -20.48 0.55
CA ASN A 275 -18.41 -19.95 0.32
C ASN A 275 -19.26 -20.14 1.57
N GLU A 276 -19.47 -19.07 2.33
CA GLU A 276 -20.24 -19.12 3.58
C GLU A 276 -21.68 -19.58 3.39
N LYS A 277 -22.33 -19.21 2.28
CA LYS A 277 -23.74 -19.60 2.02
C LYS A 277 -23.87 -21.09 1.72
N LYS A 278 -22.91 -21.65 0.97
CA LYS A 278 -22.91 -23.06 0.54
C LYS A 278 -22.13 -23.98 1.48
N LYS A 279 -21.49 -23.40 2.51
CA LYS A 279 -20.63 -24.10 3.48
C LYS A 279 -19.62 -25.03 2.82
N LYS A 280 -18.95 -24.54 1.77
CA LYS A 280 -17.97 -25.32 1.00
C LYS A 280 -16.87 -24.46 0.40
N TRP A 281 -15.72 -25.08 0.17
CA TRP A 281 -14.61 -24.46 -0.55
C TRP A 281 -14.85 -24.47 -2.06
N ASN A 282 -14.55 -23.33 -2.70
CA ASN A 282 -14.51 -23.20 -4.15
C ASN A 282 -13.09 -22.92 -4.62
N THR A 283 -12.68 -23.57 -5.70
CA THR A 283 -11.34 -23.42 -6.30
C THR A 283 -11.25 -22.13 -7.10
N ILE A 284 -10.37 -21.22 -6.68
CA ILE A 284 -10.03 -19.98 -7.41
C ILE A 284 -9.14 -20.34 -8.59
N ALA A 285 -8.03 -21.04 -8.34
CA ALA A 285 -7.11 -21.47 -9.37
C ALA A 285 -6.34 -22.73 -8.92
N VAL A 286 -6.04 -23.60 -9.89
CA VAL A 286 -5.05 -24.67 -9.78
C VAL A 286 -3.89 -24.33 -10.69
N LEU A 287 -2.68 -24.36 -10.13
CA LEU A 287 -1.43 -24.19 -10.86
C LEU A 287 -0.65 -25.50 -10.80
N SER A 288 -0.20 -26.04 -11.93
CA SER A 288 0.60 -27.27 -11.95
C SER A 288 2.05 -27.01 -12.34
N GLY A 289 2.90 -27.94 -11.89
CA GLY A 289 4.30 -28.01 -12.27
C GLY A 289 5.18 -26.98 -11.56
N GLY A 290 6.33 -26.74 -12.17
CA GLY A 290 7.32 -25.78 -11.72
C GLY A 290 8.44 -26.34 -10.85
N ASN A 291 8.26 -27.52 -10.25
CA ASN A 291 9.19 -28.10 -9.26
C ASN A 291 9.64 -27.06 -8.22
N THR A 292 8.70 -26.23 -7.77
CA THR A 292 8.98 -25.08 -6.91
C THR A 292 8.73 -25.40 -5.43
N SER A 293 8.33 -26.63 -5.10
CA SER A 293 8.00 -27.02 -3.72
C SER A 293 9.17 -26.91 -2.75
N GLY A 294 10.41 -27.06 -3.24
CA GLY A 294 11.64 -26.82 -2.47
C GLY A 294 11.91 -25.35 -2.14
N LEU A 295 11.29 -24.41 -2.86
CA LEU A 295 11.43 -22.96 -2.61
C LEU A 295 10.39 -22.44 -1.62
N VAL A 296 9.33 -23.19 -1.35
CA VAL A 296 8.23 -22.70 -0.53
C VAL A 296 8.61 -22.73 0.94
N LYS A 297 9.03 -21.55 1.41
CA LYS A 297 9.31 -21.21 2.80
C LYS A 297 8.64 -19.89 3.15
N ASP A 298 8.72 -19.53 4.43
CA ASP A 298 8.28 -18.26 4.98
C ASP A 298 6.85 -17.91 4.57
N TRP A 299 5.86 -18.63 5.10
CA TRP A 299 4.46 -18.31 4.85
C TRP A 299 4.08 -17.01 5.53
N TYR A 300 3.38 -16.11 4.83
CA TYR A 300 3.07 -14.79 5.36
C TYR A 300 1.76 -14.21 4.84
N SER A 301 1.27 -13.18 5.51
CA SER A 301 0.27 -12.25 4.98
C SER A 301 0.88 -10.88 4.75
N ALA A 302 0.36 -10.10 3.81
CA ALA A 302 0.89 -8.78 3.48
C ALA A 302 -0.19 -7.78 3.07
N VAL A 303 0.12 -6.51 3.30
CA VAL A 303 -0.64 -5.35 2.81
C VAL A 303 0.31 -4.48 2.00
N ALA A 304 -0.14 -4.05 0.83
CA ALA A 304 0.58 -3.15 -0.06
C ALA A 304 -0.38 -2.08 -0.58
N ASN A 305 0.19 -0.90 -0.85
CA ASN A 305 -0.46 0.13 -1.64
C ASN A 305 0.00 -0.02 -3.11
N SER A 306 -0.89 -0.46 -3.98
CA SER A 306 -0.61 -0.70 -5.41
C SER A 306 -0.87 0.50 -6.31
N ASP A 307 -1.50 1.55 -5.79
CA ASP A 307 -1.80 2.78 -6.54
C ASP A 307 -0.97 3.96 -5.95
N PRO A 308 -0.05 4.57 -6.72
CA PRO A 308 0.74 5.70 -6.24
C PRO A 308 -0.12 6.90 -5.80
N ASN A 309 -1.38 6.99 -6.22
CA ASN A 309 -2.26 8.10 -5.89
C ASN A 309 -2.95 7.98 -4.54
N THR A 310 -2.78 6.85 -3.85
CA THR A 310 -3.43 6.61 -2.56
C THR A 310 -2.44 6.32 -1.43
N GLY A 311 -1.14 6.52 -1.65
CA GLY A 311 -0.15 6.40 -0.57
C GLY A 311 -0.37 7.38 0.60
N ASN A 312 -1.17 8.44 0.42
CA ASN A 312 -1.54 9.40 1.47
C ASN A 312 -2.65 8.94 2.41
N VAL A 313 -3.31 7.82 2.11
CA VAL A 313 -4.30 7.20 3.01
C VAL A 313 -3.74 5.92 3.60
N GLU A 314 -4.30 5.49 4.73
CA GLU A 314 -3.91 4.25 5.37
C GLU A 314 -4.63 3.08 4.70
N HIS A 315 -3.87 2.04 4.32
CA HIS A 315 -4.38 0.76 3.84
C HIS A 315 -4.20 -0.26 4.96
N LYS A 316 -5.29 -0.90 5.39
CA LYS A 316 -5.29 -1.80 6.55
C LYS A 316 -6.06 -3.09 6.29
N ALA A 317 -5.55 -4.19 6.82
CA ALA A 317 -6.23 -5.48 6.79
C ALA A 317 -6.05 -6.25 8.11
N MET A 318 -7.04 -7.08 8.41
CA MET A 318 -7.07 -7.98 9.55
C MET A 318 -6.87 -9.42 9.08
N PHE A 319 -6.10 -10.22 9.81
CA PHE A 319 -5.79 -11.63 9.52
C PHE A 319 -6.10 -12.48 10.75
N SER A 320 -7.20 -13.21 10.72
CA SER A 320 -7.64 -14.06 11.83
C SER A 320 -7.46 -15.54 11.51
N SER A 321 -7.27 -16.32 12.58
CA SER A 321 -7.22 -17.78 12.54
C SER A 321 -6.30 -18.39 11.47
N PRO A 322 -5.02 -17.96 11.37
CA PRO A 322 -4.09 -18.64 10.47
C PRO A 322 -3.89 -20.10 10.94
N VAL A 323 -4.15 -21.05 10.04
CA VAL A 323 -3.99 -22.49 10.27
C VAL A 323 -3.07 -23.06 9.21
N ALA A 324 -1.98 -23.69 9.65
CA ALA A 324 -1.03 -24.37 8.79
C ALA A 324 -1.32 -25.87 8.69
N TRP A 325 -1.27 -26.41 7.46
CA TRP A 325 -1.20 -27.84 7.17
C TRP A 325 0.27 -28.25 7.08
N LEU A 326 0.71 -29.03 8.05
CA LEU A 326 2.07 -29.54 8.08
C LEU A 326 2.22 -30.73 7.14
N SER A 327 3.44 -30.95 6.66
CA SER A 327 3.80 -32.07 5.79
C SER A 327 3.53 -33.46 6.38
N ASN A 328 3.43 -33.57 7.71
CA ASN A 328 3.05 -34.80 8.41
C ASN A 328 1.52 -34.99 8.55
N GLY A 329 0.71 -34.16 7.87
CA GLY A 329 -0.75 -34.21 7.89
C GLY A 329 -1.41 -33.49 9.07
N LYS A 330 -0.65 -33.02 10.07
CA LYS A 330 -1.22 -32.29 11.21
C LYS A 330 -1.64 -30.88 10.82
N LYS A 331 -2.77 -30.43 11.38
CA LYS A 331 -3.24 -29.05 11.30
C LYS A 331 -2.78 -28.31 12.56
N LYS A 332 -2.25 -27.11 12.41
CA LYS A 332 -1.72 -26.31 13.52
C LYS A 332 -2.21 -24.87 13.41
N LYS A 333 -2.85 -24.37 14.47
CA LYS A 333 -3.14 -22.93 14.59
C LYS A 333 -1.82 -22.18 14.78
N ILE A 334 -1.60 -21.15 13.97
CA ILE A 334 -0.46 -20.24 14.14
C ILE A 334 -0.89 -19.12 15.08
N THR A 335 -0.11 -18.92 16.14
CA THR A 335 -0.37 -17.87 17.15
C THR A 335 0.69 -16.79 17.15
N GLN A 336 1.80 -16.99 16.42
CA GLN A 336 2.91 -16.04 16.36
C GLN A 336 3.21 -15.63 14.92
N ALA A 337 3.43 -14.33 14.72
CA ALA A 337 3.86 -13.79 13.45
C ALA A 337 4.90 -12.68 13.64
N ARG A 338 5.89 -12.65 12.74
CA ARG A 338 6.99 -11.67 12.76
C ARG A 338 6.72 -10.58 11.72
N PHE A 339 6.80 -9.33 12.15
CA PHE A 339 6.63 -8.17 11.26
C PHE A 339 7.85 -7.93 10.37
N GLY A 340 7.58 -7.56 9.12
CA GLY A 340 8.58 -7.10 8.15
C GLY A 340 8.01 -6.04 7.21
N HIS A 341 8.91 -5.35 6.53
CA HIS A 341 8.59 -4.39 5.47
C HIS A 341 9.63 -4.49 4.35
N ASP A 342 9.32 -3.94 3.18
CA ASP A 342 10.25 -3.82 2.06
C ASP A 342 11.32 -2.73 2.27
N MET A 343 12.16 -2.50 1.26
CA MET A 343 13.21 -1.46 1.32
C MET A 343 12.60 -0.06 1.49
N LYS A 344 11.43 0.19 0.92
CA LYS A 344 10.75 1.48 1.05
C LYS A 344 10.36 1.75 2.50
N GLY A 345 9.90 0.73 3.21
CA GLY A 345 9.68 0.76 4.66
C GLY A 345 10.93 1.09 5.49
N LYS A 346 12.12 0.80 4.96
CA LYS A 346 13.39 1.09 5.62
C LYS A 346 13.83 2.54 5.41
N VAL A 347 13.73 3.03 4.17
CA VAL A 347 14.41 4.27 3.75
C VAL A 347 13.49 5.47 3.55
N GLU A 348 12.28 5.28 3.01
CA GLU A 348 11.43 6.39 2.56
C GLU A 348 10.15 6.54 3.37
N ARG A 349 9.41 5.44 3.59
CA ARG A 349 8.02 5.46 4.09
C ARG A 349 7.89 4.63 5.34
N LYS A 350 7.90 5.28 6.51
CA LYS A 350 7.85 4.64 7.84
C LYS A 350 6.46 4.67 8.48
N ASP A 351 5.46 5.09 7.72
CA ASP A 351 4.06 5.10 8.07
C ASP A 351 3.45 3.72 7.87
N TYR A 352 3.76 2.83 8.80
CA TYR A 352 3.25 1.46 8.85
C TYR A 352 2.97 1.02 10.28
N GLY A 353 2.13 0.00 10.41
CA GLY A 353 1.77 -0.58 11.70
C GLY A 353 1.47 -2.06 11.61
N ALA A 354 1.58 -2.72 12.75
CA ALA A 354 1.22 -4.11 12.94
C ALA A 354 0.86 -4.36 14.40
N GLY A 355 -0.02 -5.34 14.63
CA GLY A 355 -0.44 -5.67 15.98
C GLY A 355 -1.38 -6.85 16.06
N VAL A 356 -1.93 -7.03 17.26
CA VAL A 356 -2.98 -8.00 17.55
C VAL A 356 -4.12 -7.25 18.23
N GLU A 357 -5.33 -7.44 17.71
CA GLU A 357 -6.57 -6.95 18.28
C GLU A 357 -7.53 -8.13 18.38
N THR A 358 -8.05 -8.42 19.58
CA THR A 358 -9.06 -9.48 19.79
C THR A 358 -8.68 -10.81 19.09
N ASP A 359 -7.46 -11.30 19.36
CA ASP A 359 -6.92 -12.55 18.78
C ASP A 359 -6.73 -12.56 17.24
N THR A 360 -6.77 -11.38 16.63
CA THR A 360 -6.63 -11.18 15.18
C THR A 360 -5.41 -10.32 14.91
N PHE A 361 -4.54 -10.75 14.00
CA PHE A 361 -3.42 -9.92 13.56
C PHE A 361 -3.92 -8.79 12.68
N TRP A 362 -3.23 -7.66 12.67
CA TRP A 362 -3.49 -6.58 11.72
C TRP A 362 -2.19 -6.03 11.14
N LEU A 363 -2.27 -5.53 9.91
CA LEU A 363 -1.22 -4.80 9.21
C LEU A 363 -1.80 -3.52 8.63
N SER A 364 -1.01 -2.45 8.63
CA SER A 364 -1.32 -1.19 7.97
C SER A 364 -0.09 -0.58 7.31
N THR A 365 -0.31 0.19 6.25
CA THR A 365 0.71 1.01 5.59
C THR A 365 0.09 2.23 4.94
N GLY A 366 0.84 3.33 4.85
CA GLY A 366 0.39 4.59 4.29
C GLY A 366 -0.21 5.53 5.34
N GLY A 367 -0.74 6.65 4.88
CA GLY A 367 -1.47 7.60 5.73
C GLY A 367 -0.61 8.66 6.42
N PHE A 368 0.72 8.66 6.24
CA PHE A 368 1.62 9.63 6.88
C PHE A 368 1.43 9.71 8.40
N SER A 369 1.53 8.54 9.04
CA SER A 369 1.42 8.38 10.48
C SER A 369 2.74 7.89 11.09
N TYR A 370 2.84 7.98 12.42
CA TYR A 370 3.98 7.41 13.12
C TYR A 370 3.97 5.89 13.02
N SER A 371 5.16 5.30 12.86
CA SER A 371 5.30 3.86 12.85
C SER A 371 4.75 3.23 14.14
N GLN A 372 3.92 2.22 13.99
CA GLN A 372 3.33 1.44 15.10
C GLN A 372 3.93 0.03 15.19
N ALA A 373 5.01 -0.25 14.43
CA ALA A 373 5.66 -1.54 14.41
C ALA A 373 7.18 -1.43 14.31
N THR A 374 7.89 -2.46 14.75
CA THR A 374 9.35 -2.55 14.66
C THR A 374 9.71 -3.77 13.83
N PHE A 375 10.58 -3.60 12.83
CA PHE A 375 11.04 -4.71 12.00
C PHE A 375 11.55 -5.87 12.87
N GLY A 376 11.11 -7.09 12.56
CA GLY A 376 11.49 -8.30 13.30
C GLY A 376 10.71 -8.52 14.60
N LYS A 377 9.87 -7.58 15.05
CA LYS A 377 9.00 -7.78 16.23
C LYS A 377 8.05 -8.95 16.00
N ILE A 378 7.96 -9.82 16.99
CA ILE A 378 7.01 -10.92 17.03
C ILE A 378 5.76 -10.46 17.76
N TYR A 379 4.62 -10.75 17.15
CA TYR A 379 3.29 -10.53 17.69
C TYR A 379 2.67 -11.90 18.00
N GLU A 380 1.95 -11.99 19.12
CA GLU A 380 1.37 -13.25 19.59
C GLU A 380 -0.11 -13.07 19.96
N THR A 381 -0.94 -14.03 19.54
CA THR A 381 -2.36 -14.09 19.88
C THR A 381 -2.59 -14.87 21.18
N LYS A 382 -3.71 -14.64 21.86
CA LYS A 382 -3.99 -15.22 23.19
C LYS A 382 -4.54 -16.64 23.10
N SER A 383 -5.14 -17.03 21.98
CA SER A 383 -5.65 -18.38 21.78
C SER A 383 -4.54 -19.41 21.93
N LYS A 384 -4.79 -20.46 22.72
CA LYS A 384 -3.87 -21.60 22.82
C LYS A 384 -3.78 -22.32 21.46
N VAL A 385 -2.60 -22.87 21.15
CA VAL A 385 -2.35 -23.70 19.95
C VAL A 385 -3.34 -24.87 19.80
N ASN A 386 -3.91 -25.33 20.92
CA ASN A 386 -4.89 -26.43 21.00
C ASN A 386 -6.37 -25.97 20.97
N SER A 387 -6.67 -24.70 20.65
CA SER A 387 -8.06 -24.26 20.45
C SER A 387 -8.68 -25.02 19.26
N VAL A 388 -9.98 -25.33 19.34
CA VAL A 388 -10.72 -26.00 18.24
C VAL A 388 -10.44 -25.29 16.92
N ILE A 389 -9.82 -26.02 16.00
CA ILE A 389 -9.61 -25.55 14.63
C ILE A 389 -10.99 -25.49 13.99
N ASP A 390 -11.36 -24.32 13.48
CA ASP A 390 -12.64 -24.11 12.80
C ASP A 390 -12.86 -25.21 11.75
N GLU A 391 -14.03 -25.84 11.79
CA GLU A 391 -14.39 -26.99 10.95
C GLU A 391 -14.32 -26.69 9.45
N ARG A 392 -14.40 -25.41 9.05
CA ARG A 392 -14.12 -24.98 7.67
C ARG A 392 -12.72 -25.42 7.22
N PHE A 393 -11.76 -25.38 8.13
CA PHE A 393 -10.38 -25.81 7.89
C PHE A 393 -10.22 -27.33 8.05
N SER A 394 -11.20 -28.01 8.66
CA SER A 394 -11.29 -29.47 8.77
C SER A 394 -11.79 -30.11 7.46
N ALA A 395 -12.77 -29.51 6.78
CA ALA A 395 -13.31 -29.96 5.48
C ALA A 395 -12.37 -29.77 4.27
N SER A 396 -11.14 -29.30 4.52
CA SER A 396 -10.08 -29.25 3.53
C SER A 396 -9.38 -30.61 3.50
N PHE A 397 -9.84 -31.44 2.56
CA PHE A 397 -9.43 -32.82 2.23
C PHE A 397 -9.96 -33.91 3.15
#